data_AF-A0A7C2VSS1-F1
#
_entry.id   AF-A0A7C2VSS1-F1
#
_cell.length_a   1.000
_cell.length_b   1.000
_cell.length_c   1.000
_cell.angle_alpha   90.00
_cell.angle_beta   90.00
_cell.angle_gamma   90.00
#
_symmetry.space_group_name_H-M   'P 1'
#
loop_
_entity.id
_entity.type
_entity.pdbx_description
1 polymer ?
#
loop_
_entity_poly.entity_id
_entity_poly.type
_entity_poly.pdbx_seq_one_letter_code
_entity_poly.pdbx_strand_id
1 'polypeptide(L)'
;MSTVGQREIQTQKRVLKFFQEELGYHYLGDWKDRPDNANVETELLREWLSSQGHPEKIIKKVLHKLDKARTVSGSTNLYNANREVYGLLRYGVKVSPDVGENNITVWLMDWQDMENNNFAVAEEVTVEAENTKRPDIVLYVNGIALGVIELKRSTVSVAEGIRQNLDNQKRDFIEPFFSTIQLVMAGNDTEGLRYGVIETPEKYYLHWKEESSITTPLERGLSQLCHKDRFLEIIHDYIVFSK
;
A
#
# COMPACT_ATOMS: atom_id res chain seq x y z
N MET A 1 7.01 -18.98 22.79
CA MET A 1 6.46 -18.91 21.43
C MET A 1 6.10 -20.33 20.99
N SER A 2 4.89 -20.56 20.46
CA SER A 2 4.47 -21.88 19.97
C SER A 2 5.17 -22.20 18.64
N THR A 3 5.36 -23.49 18.33
CA THR A 3 5.89 -23.98 17.03
C THR A 3 5.09 -23.43 15.84
N VAL A 4 3.82 -23.10 16.09
CA VAL A 4 2.91 -22.47 15.12
C VAL A 4 3.37 -21.06 14.74
N GLY A 5 3.60 -20.18 15.72
CA GLY A 5 4.07 -18.82 15.45
C GLY A 5 5.43 -18.78 14.78
N GLN A 6 6.30 -19.76 15.05
CA GLN A 6 7.62 -19.85 14.43
C GLN A 6 7.58 -20.02 12.90
N ARG A 7 6.58 -20.70 12.35
CA ARG A 7 6.48 -20.95 10.89
C ARG A 7 5.93 -19.75 10.12
N GLU A 8 5.00 -19.01 10.71
CA GLU A 8 4.47 -17.76 10.14
C GLU A 8 5.57 -16.69 10.08
N ILE A 9 6.32 -16.53 11.18
CA ILE A 9 7.51 -15.67 11.24
C ILE A 9 8.56 -16.04 10.17
N GLN A 10 8.78 -17.34 9.92
CA GLN A 10 9.69 -17.77 8.86
C GLN A 10 9.21 -17.37 7.47
N THR A 11 7.90 -17.46 7.22
CA THR A 11 7.28 -17.08 5.94
C THR A 11 7.47 -15.57 5.71
N GLN A 12 7.11 -14.75 6.70
CA GLN A 12 7.26 -13.29 6.66
C GLN A 12 8.71 -12.87 6.44
N LYS A 13 9.67 -13.45 7.18
CA LYS A 13 11.10 -13.17 6.99
C LYS A 13 11.59 -13.49 5.58
N ARG A 14 11.15 -14.61 5.00
CA ARG A 14 11.52 -14.94 3.61
C ARG A 14 10.89 -13.97 2.61
N VAL A 15 9.63 -13.58 2.82
CA VAL A 15 8.96 -12.58 1.97
C VAL A 15 9.67 -11.22 2.03
N LEU A 16 10.04 -10.74 3.23
CA LEU A 16 10.77 -9.48 3.38
C LEU A 16 12.16 -9.54 2.75
N LYS A 17 12.84 -10.68 2.86
CA LYS A 17 14.12 -10.91 2.16
C LYS A 17 13.92 -10.86 0.64
N PHE A 18 12.87 -11.48 0.12
CA PHE A 18 12.52 -11.45 -1.29
C PHE A 18 12.24 -10.02 -1.80
N PHE A 19 11.48 -9.21 -1.03
CA PHE A 19 11.25 -7.80 -1.37
C PHE A 19 12.55 -6.99 -1.46
N GLN A 20 13.49 -7.23 -0.54
CA GLN A 20 14.76 -6.50 -0.50
C GLN A 20 15.73 -6.94 -1.59
N GLU A 21 15.94 -8.25 -1.74
CA GLU A 21 17.01 -8.80 -2.58
C GLU A 21 16.58 -8.98 -4.04
N GLU A 22 15.32 -9.36 -4.29
CA GLU A 22 14.84 -9.68 -5.64
C GLU A 22 14.00 -8.54 -6.24
N LEU A 23 13.20 -7.83 -5.41
CA LEU A 23 12.34 -6.73 -5.90
C LEU A 23 12.95 -5.34 -5.66
N GLY A 24 14.05 -5.25 -4.92
CA GLY A 24 14.77 -3.99 -4.69
C GLY A 24 14.02 -2.95 -3.86
N TYR A 25 13.16 -3.38 -2.94
CA TYR A 25 12.45 -2.49 -2.01
C TYR A 25 13.35 -2.15 -0.81
N HIS A 26 13.33 -0.89 -0.39
CA HIS A 26 13.98 -0.47 0.84
C HIS A 26 13.20 -0.96 2.08
N TYR A 27 13.86 -1.65 3.00
CA TYR A 27 13.21 -2.12 4.23
C TYR A 27 13.21 -1.02 5.30
N LEU A 28 12.02 -0.63 5.76
CA LEU A 28 11.80 0.43 6.74
C LEU A 28 11.82 -0.05 8.20
N GLY A 29 11.89 -1.36 8.42
CA GLY A 29 11.91 -1.95 9.75
C GLY A 29 10.61 -2.66 10.16
N ASP A 30 10.67 -3.20 11.38
CA ASP A 30 9.53 -3.72 12.14
C ASP A 30 8.85 -2.55 12.86
N TRP A 31 7.58 -2.32 12.53
CA TRP A 31 6.78 -1.20 13.03
C TRP A 31 5.76 -1.61 14.09
N LYS A 32 5.95 -2.78 14.70
CA LYS A 32 5.06 -3.32 15.71
C LYS A 32 4.83 -2.38 16.89
N ASP A 33 5.91 -1.82 17.41
CA ASP A 33 5.92 -0.97 18.61
C ASP A 33 6.26 0.49 18.25
N ARG A 34 6.26 0.83 16.95
CA ARG A 34 6.51 2.19 16.46
C ARG A 34 5.24 3.04 16.71
N PRO A 35 5.36 4.22 17.35
CA PRO A 35 4.23 5.11 17.54
C PRO A 35 3.80 5.74 16.20
N ASP A 36 2.52 6.09 16.11
CA ASP A 36 1.96 6.93 15.04
C ASP A 36 2.15 6.38 13.61
N ASN A 37 2.17 5.05 13.43
CA ASN A 37 2.19 4.46 12.10
C ASN A 37 1.01 4.95 11.26
N ALA A 38 1.29 5.36 10.02
CA ALA A 38 0.30 5.96 9.15
C ALA A 38 0.38 5.41 7.73
N ASN A 39 -0.69 5.64 6.97
CA ASN A 39 -0.74 5.33 5.55
C ASN A 39 -0.03 6.39 4.69
N VAL A 40 0.43 7.49 5.29
CA VAL A 40 1.31 8.49 4.67
C VAL A 40 2.42 8.85 5.65
N GLU A 41 3.65 8.46 5.30
CA GLU A 41 4.88 8.88 5.96
C GLU A 41 5.30 10.25 5.41
N THR A 42 4.80 11.30 6.05
CA THR A 42 4.91 12.70 5.60
C THR A 42 6.35 13.12 5.31
N GLU A 43 7.31 12.68 6.12
CA GLU A 43 8.71 13.06 5.93
C GLU A 43 9.31 12.40 4.68
N LEU A 44 9.02 11.11 4.44
CA LEU A 44 9.48 10.42 3.23
C LEU A 44 8.87 11.05 1.96
N LEU A 45 7.58 11.41 1.99
CA LEU A 45 6.92 12.08 0.88
C LEU A 45 7.47 13.50 0.66
N ARG A 46 7.71 14.25 1.74
CA ARG A 46 8.33 15.58 1.67
C ARG A 46 9.73 15.51 1.06
N GLU A 47 10.56 14.59 1.52
CA GLU A 47 11.92 14.39 1.01
C GLU A 47 11.92 14.04 -0.48
N TRP A 48 11.07 13.10 -0.90
CA TRP A 48 10.94 12.75 -2.31
C TRP A 48 10.47 13.95 -3.15
N LEU A 49 9.39 14.65 -2.75
CA LEU A 49 8.90 15.83 -3.49
C LEU A 49 9.95 16.95 -3.57
N SER A 50 10.76 17.13 -2.51
CA SER A 50 11.88 18.08 -2.49
C SER A 50 12.96 17.68 -3.49
N SER A 51 13.27 16.37 -3.57
CA SER A 51 14.22 15.84 -4.57
C SER A 51 13.75 16.03 -6.02
N GLN A 52 12.43 16.09 -6.24
CA GLN A 52 11.82 16.44 -7.53
C GLN A 52 11.81 17.96 -7.82
N GLY A 53 12.45 18.77 -6.97
CA GLY A 53 12.60 20.22 -7.16
C GLY A 53 11.39 21.05 -6.73
N HIS A 54 10.44 20.49 -5.99
CA HIS A 54 9.30 21.25 -5.48
C HIS A 54 9.69 22.07 -4.24
N PRO A 55 9.35 23.37 -4.17
CA PRO A 55 9.66 24.18 -3.00
C PRO A 55 8.74 23.83 -1.81
N GLU A 56 9.24 24.00 -0.59
CA GLU A 56 8.53 23.62 0.66
C GLU A 56 7.11 24.18 0.77
N LYS A 57 6.88 25.41 0.29
CA LYS A 57 5.55 26.03 0.27
C LYS A 57 4.54 25.23 -0.57
N ILE A 58 4.99 24.69 -1.71
CA ILE A 58 4.19 23.84 -2.59
C ILE A 58 3.99 22.48 -1.95
N ILE A 59 5.03 21.88 -1.38
CA ILE A 59 4.96 20.58 -0.69
C ILE A 59 3.93 20.63 0.44
N LYS A 60 3.93 21.67 1.29
CA LYS A 60 2.91 21.84 2.34
C LYS A 60 1.48 21.87 1.80
N LYS A 61 1.25 22.54 0.66
CA LYS A 61 -0.07 22.59 0.01
C LYS A 61 -0.47 21.21 -0.55
N VAL A 62 0.48 20.46 -1.08
CA VAL A 62 0.28 19.10 -1.58
C VAL A 62 -0.09 18.15 -0.44
N LEU A 63 0.70 18.13 0.64
CA LEU A 63 0.44 17.33 1.84
C LEU A 63 -0.93 17.65 2.45
N HIS A 64 -1.27 18.94 2.58
CA HIS A 64 -2.58 19.34 3.08
C HIS A 64 -3.75 18.82 2.22
N LYS A 65 -3.59 18.82 0.89
CA LYS A 65 -4.60 18.26 -0.02
C LYS A 65 -4.70 16.74 0.08
N LEU A 66 -3.56 16.05 0.22
CA LEU A 66 -3.54 14.60 0.42
C LEU A 66 -4.18 14.21 1.76
N ASP A 67 -3.88 14.93 2.84
CA ASP A 67 -4.50 14.72 4.15
C ASP A 67 -6.02 14.88 4.10
N LYS A 68 -6.49 15.91 3.38
CA LYS A 68 -7.93 16.11 3.18
C LYS A 68 -8.56 14.95 2.40
N ALA A 69 -7.93 14.52 1.31
CA ALA A 69 -8.44 13.45 0.45
C ALA A 69 -8.51 12.08 1.16
N ARG A 70 -7.50 11.76 1.97
CA ARG A 70 -7.41 10.48 2.69
C ARG A 70 -8.28 10.41 3.95
N THR A 71 -8.92 11.52 4.33
CA THR A 71 -9.72 11.60 5.56
C THR A 71 -11.04 10.82 5.40
N VAL A 72 -11.20 9.76 6.19
CA VAL A 72 -12.47 9.04 6.37
C VAL A 72 -13.17 9.61 7.60
N SER A 73 -14.13 10.51 7.40
CA SER A 73 -14.93 11.07 8.50
C SER A 73 -16.27 11.61 8.02
N GLY A 74 -17.22 11.72 8.95
CA GLY A 74 -18.55 12.28 8.67
C GLY A 74 -19.27 11.50 7.57
N SER A 75 -19.52 12.16 6.44
CA SER A 75 -20.18 11.57 5.27
C SER A 75 -19.22 10.90 4.26
N THR A 76 -17.90 11.03 4.43
CA THR A 76 -16.91 10.42 3.55
C THR A 76 -16.59 9.00 4.03
N ASN A 77 -17.05 7.99 3.28
CA ASN A 77 -16.71 6.59 3.50
C ASN A 77 -15.36 6.22 2.87
N LEU A 78 -14.86 5.01 3.18
CA LEU A 78 -13.60 4.48 2.65
C LEU A 78 -13.51 4.58 1.13
N TYR A 79 -14.53 4.12 0.39
CA TYR A 79 -14.57 4.21 -1.07
C TYR A 79 -14.34 5.63 -1.59
N ASN A 80 -15.03 6.64 -1.04
CA ASN A 80 -14.91 8.01 -1.49
C ASN A 80 -13.53 8.62 -1.17
N ALA A 81 -13.00 8.37 0.03
CA ALA A 81 -11.65 8.83 0.39
C ALA A 81 -10.58 8.18 -0.51
N ASN A 82 -10.69 6.87 -0.73
CA ASN A 82 -9.77 6.15 -1.62
C ASN A 82 -9.86 6.64 -3.07
N ARG A 83 -11.07 6.92 -3.57
CA ARG A 83 -11.27 7.55 -4.88
C ARG A 83 -10.63 8.93 -4.97
N GLU A 84 -10.73 9.75 -3.93
CA GLU A 84 -10.10 11.07 -3.90
C GLU A 84 -8.57 10.96 -3.92
N VAL A 85 -7.99 10.07 -3.12
CA VAL A 85 -6.54 9.79 -3.13
C VAL A 85 -6.10 9.26 -4.49
N TYR A 86 -6.82 8.30 -5.07
CA TYR A 86 -6.56 7.79 -6.41
C TYR A 86 -6.56 8.91 -7.45
N GLY A 87 -7.50 9.86 -7.35
CA GLY A 87 -7.52 11.04 -8.21
C GLY A 87 -6.25 11.90 -8.10
N LEU A 88 -5.72 12.07 -6.89
CA LEU A 88 -4.45 12.77 -6.66
C LEU A 88 -3.24 12.01 -7.23
N LEU A 89 -3.22 10.69 -7.10
CA LEU A 89 -2.18 9.83 -7.68
C LEU A 89 -2.20 9.91 -9.22
N ARG A 90 -3.38 9.71 -9.83
CA ARG A 90 -3.56 9.54 -11.28
C ARG A 90 -3.48 10.83 -12.08
N TYR A 91 -3.94 11.95 -11.52
CA TYR A 91 -4.06 13.23 -12.22
C TYR A 91 -3.19 14.35 -11.63
N GLY A 92 -2.45 14.03 -10.57
CA GLY A 92 -1.62 14.97 -9.84
C GLY A 92 -2.42 15.94 -8.96
N VAL A 93 -1.70 16.56 -8.03
CA VAL A 93 -2.23 17.52 -7.07
C VAL A 93 -2.12 18.92 -7.64
N LYS A 94 -3.28 19.52 -7.97
CA LYS A 94 -3.35 20.90 -8.46
C LYS A 94 -3.22 21.89 -7.30
N VAL A 95 -2.19 22.73 -7.31
CA VAL A 95 -1.93 23.74 -6.27
C VAL A 95 -1.56 25.07 -6.93
N SER A 96 -2.04 26.17 -6.35
CA SER A 96 -1.63 27.53 -6.75
C SER A 96 -0.41 27.94 -5.94
N PRO A 97 0.72 28.39 -6.54
CA PRO A 97 1.89 28.84 -5.78
C PRO A 97 1.58 30.06 -4.91
N ASP A 98 0.85 31.04 -5.48
CA ASP A 98 0.47 32.29 -4.84
C ASP A 98 -0.89 32.83 -5.32
N VAL A 99 -1.47 33.75 -4.54
CA VAL A 99 -2.75 34.38 -4.89
C VAL A 99 -2.62 35.12 -6.22
N GLY A 100 -3.44 34.74 -7.19
CA GLY A 100 -3.40 35.31 -8.54
C GLY A 100 -2.48 34.57 -9.52
N GLU A 101 -1.74 33.55 -9.07
CA GLU A 101 -0.95 32.69 -9.94
C GLU A 101 -1.72 31.45 -10.41
N ASN A 102 -1.39 31.01 -11.63
CA ASN A 102 -1.95 29.82 -12.22
C ASN A 102 -1.63 28.56 -11.40
N ASN A 103 -2.57 27.62 -11.37
CA ASN A 103 -2.33 26.33 -10.75
C ASN A 103 -1.22 25.57 -11.48
N ILE A 104 -0.31 24.98 -10.70
CA ILE A 104 0.62 23.95 -11.15
C ILE A 104 0.09 22.57 -10.73
N THR A 105 0.51 21.54 -11.45
CA THR A 105 0.23 20.14 -11.10
C THR A 105 1.50 19.53 -10.52
N VAL A 106 1.40 18.98 -9.30
CA VAL A 106 2.47 18.23 -8.65
C VAL A 106 2.10 16.76 -8.64
N TRP A 107 3.01 15.90 -9.11
CA TRP A 107 2.77 14.45 -9.14
C TRP A 107 3.25 13.81 -7.85
N LEU A 108 2.49 12.85 -7.33
CA LEU A 108 2.87 12.07 -6.13
C LEU A 108 3.74 10.85 -6.49
N MET A 109 3.82 10.53 -7.78
CA MET A 109 4.58 9.43 -8.36
C MET A 109 5.22 9.92 -9.66
N ASP A 110 6.42 9.43 -9.97
CA ASP A 110 6.98 9.54 -11.30
C ASP A 110 6.42 8.40 -12.17
N TRP A 111 5.49 8.75 -13.05
CA TRP A 111 4.87 7.79 -13.99
C TRP A 111 5.68 7.63 -15.28
N GLN A 112 6.72 8.43 -15.51
CA GLN A 112 7.57 8.37 -16.70
C GLN A 112 8.77 7.45 -16.47
N ASP A 113 9.36 7.52 -15.29
CA ASP A 113 10.44 6.64 -14.84
C ASP A 113 10.06 6.01 -13.49
N MET A 114 9.59 4.77 -13.53
CA MET A 114 9.11 4.07 -12.33
C MET A 114 10.22 3.88 -11.30
N GLU A 115 11.48 3.70 -11.73
CA GLU A 115 12.62 3.50 -10.83
C GLU A 115 13.03 4.78 -10.09
N ASN A 116 12.56 5.97 -10.52
CA ASN A 116 12.76 7.24 -9.80
C ASN A 116 11.86 7.36 -8.54
N ASN A 117 10.94 6.41 -8.33
CA ASN A 117 10.14 6.35 -7.11
C ASN A 117 10.86 5.56 -6.00
N ASN A 118 10.68 6.01 -4.76
CA ASN A 118 11.19 5.33 -3.58
C ASN A 118 10.24 4.21 -3.15
N PHE A 119 10.52 2.98 -3.56
CA PHE A 119 9.81 1.78 -3.11
C PHE A 119 10.35 1.26 -1.79
N ALA A 120 9.45 1.03 -0.85
CA ALA A 120 9.81 0.58 0.48
C ALA A 120 8.79 -0.40 1.07
N VAL A 121 9.25 -1.22 2.01
CA VAL A 121 8.45 -2.24 2.69
C VAL A 121 8.66 -2.15 4.21
N ALA A 122 7.56 -2.17 4.96
CA ALA A 122 7.56 -2.27 6.42
C ALA A 122 6.84 -3.55 6.85
N GLU A 123 7.26 -4.13 7.97
CA GLU A 123 6.59 -5.29 8.57
C GLU A 123 5.89 -4.92 9.87
N GLU A 124 4.87 -5.71 10.23
CA GLU A 124 4.17 -5.62 11.52
C GLU A 124 3.62 -4.21 11.81
N VAL A 125 2.99 -3.55 10.84
CA VAL A 125 2.59 -2.14 10.95
C VAL A 125 1.38 -1.99 11.90
N THR A 126 1.60 -1.77 13.19
CA THR A 126 0.50 -1.60 14.15
C THR A 126 -0.18 -0.24 13.95
N VAL A 127 -1.47 -0.24 13.64
CA VAL A 127 -2.27 0.98 13.49
C VAL A 127 -3.27 1.07 14.64
N GLU A 128 -3.13 2.14 15.43
CA GLU A 128 -3.98 2.39 16.59
C GLU A 128 -5.35 2.92 16.18
N ALA A 129 -6.39 2.31 16.73
CA ALA A 129 -7.79 2.70 16.60
C ALA A 129 -8.54 2.19 17.84
N GLU A 130 -9.87 2.32 17.89
CA GLU A 130 -10.67 1.68 18.95
C GLU A 130 -10.37 0.18 19.03
N ASN A 131 -10.29 -0.48 17.86
CA ASN A 131 -9.77 -1.83 17.74
C ASN A 131 -8.50 -1.84 16.88
N THR A 132 -7.35 -1.80 17.55
CA THR A 132 -6.02 -1.87 16.94
C THR A 132 -5.87 -3.10 16.04
N LYS A 133 -5.26 -2.88 14.87
CA LYS A 133 -4.90 -3.93 13.91
C LYS A 133 -3.45 -3.78 13.47
N ARG A 134 -2.91 -4.86 12.91
CA ARG A 134 -1.53 -4.93 12.46
C ARG A 134 -1.44 -5.70 11.15
N PRO A 135 -1.45 -4.99 10.01
CA PRO A 135 -1.00 -5.55 8.75
C PRO A 135 0.40 -6.17 8.84
N ASP A 136 0.56 -7.39 8.33
CA ASP A 136 1.84 -8.12 8.37
C ASP A 136 2.92 -7.42 7.54
N ILE A 137 2.57 -6.95 6.32
CA ILE A 137 3.46 -6.26 5.40
C ILE A 137 2.72 -5.12 4.72
N VAL A 138 3.36 -3.95 4.65
CA VAL A 138 2.84 -2.76 3.96
C VAL A 138 3.87 -2.25 2.94
N LEU A 139 3.40 -1.97 1.73
CA LEU A 139 4.20 -1.44 0.63
C LEU A 139 3.99 0.07 0.53
N TYR A 140 5.09 0.82 0.67
CA TYR A 140 5.13 2.27 0.54
C TYR A 140 5.81 2.66 -0.77
N VAL A 141 5.25 3.66 -1.46
CA VAL A 141 5.91 4.32 -2.59
C VAL A 141 5.94 5.82 -2.31
N ASN A 142 7.14 6.42 -2.31
CA ASN A 142 7.37 7.82 -1.95
C ASN A 142 6.75 8.20 -0.58
N GLY A 143 6.69 7.25 0.36
CA GLY A 143 6.05 7.46 1.66
C GLY A 143 4.53 7.27 1.70
N ILE A 144 3.86 6.91 0.61
CA ILE A 144 2.42 6.61 0.59
C ILE A 144 2.23 5.10 0.62
N ALA A 145 1.47 4.57 1.59
CA ALA A 145 1.08 3.17 1.60
C ALA A 145 0.12 2.89 0.45
N LEU A 146 0.50 1.98 -0.46
CA LEU A 146 -0.30 1.62 -1.63
C LEU A 146 -0.67 0.13 -1.67
N GLY A 147 -0.02 -0.71 -0.86
CA GLY A 147 -0.28 -2.15 -0.80
C GLY A 147 -0.25 -2.69 0.62
N VAL A 148 -1.14 -3.65 0.93
CA VAL A 148 -1.13 -4.44 2.16
C VAL A 148 -1.10 -5.91 1.81
N ILE A 149 -0.27 -6.70 2.51
CA ILE A 149 -0.18 -8.15 2.34
C ILE A 149 -0.37 -8.82 3.71
N GLU A 150 -1.39 -9.67 3.83
CA GLU A 150 -1.61 -10.55 4.96
C GLU A 150 -1.04 -11.94 4.66
N LEU A 151 -0.09 -12.40 5.47
CA LEU A 151 0.56 -13.69 5.26
C LEU A 151 -0.07 -14.75 6.15
N LYS A 152 -0.10 -15.99 5.66
CA LYS A 152 -0.48 -17.15 6.45
C LYS A 152 0.55 -18.24 6.28
N ARG A 153 0.67 -19.10 7.30
CA ARG A 153 1.43 -20.35 7.16
C ARG A 153 0.77 -21.26 6.13
N SER A 154 1.56 -22.15 5.52
CA SER A 154 1.15 -23.05 4.43
C SER A 154 -0.02 -24.00 4.75
N THR A 155 -0.32 -24.22 6.03
CA THR A 155 -1.42 -25.10 6.49
C THR A 155 -2.72 -24.35 6.78
N VAL A 156 -2.74 -23.03 6.64
CA VAL A 156 -3.91 -22.17 6.87
C VAL A 156 -4.33 -21.57 5.55
N SER A 157 -5.64 -21.57 5.29
CA SER A 157 -6.13 -21.08 4.01
C SER A 157 -5.86 -19.58 3.84
N VAL A 158 -5.46 -19.15 2.64
CA VAL A 158 -5.35 -17.73 2.30
C VAL A 158 -6.67 -16.98 2.51
N ALA A 159 -7.81 -17.67 2.44
CA ALA A 159 -9.13 -17.11 2.77
C ALA A 159 -9.17 -16.47 4.17
N GLU A 160 -8.43 -16.98 5.15
CA GLU A 160 -8.34 -16.36 6.48
C GLU A 160 -7.65 -14.99 6.44
N GLY A 161 -6.55 -14.86 5.68
CA GLY A 161 -5.89 -13.56 5.46
C GLY A 161 -6.77 -12.58 4.68
N ILE A 162 -7.56 -13.06 3.71
CA ILE A 162 -8.54 -12.23 3.00
C ILE A 162 -9.62 -11.69 3.96
N ARG A 163 -10.14 -12.54 4.87
CA ARG A 163 -11.10 -12.10 5.89
C ARG A 163 -10.50 -11.11 6.88
N GLN A 164 -9.23 -11.29 7.26
CA GLN A 164 -8.52 -10.31 8.10
C GLN A 164 -8.41 -8.95 7.41
N ASN A 165 -8.03 -8.92 6.13
CA ASN A 165 -8.03 -7.70 5.34
C ASN A 165 -9.41 -7.02 5.29
N LEU A 166 -10.49 -7.79 5.12
CA LEU A 166 -11.85 -7.27 5.11
C LEU A 166 -12.29 -6.73 6.48
N ASP A 167 -11.90 -7.41 7.56
CA ASP A 167 -12.16 -6.93 8.92
C ASP A 167 -11.41 -5.63 9.19
N ASN A 168 -10.13 -5.54 8.81
CA ASN A 168 -9.30 -4.34 9.04
C ASN A 168 -9.91 -3.08 8.40
N GLN A 169 -10.71 -3.23 7.34
CA GLN A 169 -11.38 -2.14 6.62
C GLN A 169 -12.71 -1.69 7.26
N LYS A 170 -13.23 -2.35 8.29
CA LYS A 170 -14.48 -1.91 8.93
C LYS A 170 -14.23 -0.74 9.86
N ARG A 171 -15.26 0.10 10.04
CA ARG A 171 -15.29 1.29 10.90
C ARG A 171 -14.76 1.07 12.31
N ASP A 172 -15.07 -0.08 12.90
CA ASP A 172 -14.65 -0.40 14.27
C ASP A 172 -13.14 -0.67 14.38
N PHE A 173 -12.44 -0.88 13.25
CA PHE A 173 -11.01 -1.18 13.18
C PHE A 173 -10.23 -0.01 12.57
N ILE A 174 -9.40 -0.27 11.54
CA ILE A 174 -8.43 0.68 10.99
C ILE A 174 -8.85 1.17 9.60
N GLU A 175 -10.17 1.31 9.36
CA GLU A 175 -10.75 1.79 8.09
C GLU A 175 -9.99 2.99 7.48
N PRO A 176 -9.62 4.05 8.23
CA PRO A 176 -8.92 5.19 7.67
C PRO A 176 -7.54 4.87 7.08
N PHE A 177 -6.87 3.79 7.51
CA PHE A 177 -5.59 3.38 6.94
C PHE A 177 -5.72 2.92 5.48
N PHE A 178 -6.86 2.34 5.12
CA PHE A 178 -7.12 1.82 3.78
C PHE A 178 -7.47 2.90 2.75
N SER A 179 -7.55 4.18 3.14
CA SER A 179 -7.89 5.27 2.23
C SER A 179 -6.81 5.58 1.18
N THR A 180 -5.59 5.07 1.31
CA THR A 180 -4.54 5.18 0.28
C THR A 180 -4.26 3.86 -0.42
N ILE A 181 -4.69 2.73 0.15
CA ILE A 181 -4.33 1.39 -0.32
C ILE A 181 -5.00 1.11 -1.67
N GLN A 182 -4.20 0.75 -2.67
CA GLN A 182 -4.66 0.46 -4.03
C GLN A 182 -4.75 -1.04 -4.28
N LEU A 183 -3.92 -1.85 -3.62
CA LEU A 183 -3.95 -3.31 -3.69
C LEU A 183 -4.00 -3.93 -2.29
N VAL A 184 -4.95 -4.83 -2.09
CA VAL A 184 -5.13 -5.60 -0.86
C VAL A 184 -4.86 -7.07 -1.18
N MET A 185 -3.91 -7.67 -0.48
CA MET A 185 -3.37 -8.98 -0.82
C MET A 185 -3.34 -9.91 0.39
N ALA A 186 -3.46 -11.21 0.13
CA ALA A 186 -3.22 -12.24 1.12
C ALA A 186 -2.50 -13.42 0.48
N GLY A 187 -1.60 -14.09 1.20
CA GLY A 187 -0.84 -15.19 0.61
C GLY A 187 -0.22 -16.18 1.59
N ASN A 188 0.06 -17.37 1.08
CA ASN A 188 0.84 -18.41 1.75
C ASN A 188 1.62 -19.22 0.71
N ASP A 189 2.51 -20.10 1.15
CA ASP A 189 3.39 -20.86 0.25
C ASP A 189 2.67 -21.88 -0.64
N THR A 190 1.52 -22.38 -0.20
CA THR A 190 0.81 -23.50 -0.84
C THR A 190 -0.21 -23.04 -1.87
N GLU A 191 -1.00 -22.03 -1.53
CA GLU A 191 -2.03 -21.45 -2.40
C GLU A 191 -1.52 -20.24 -3.19
N GLY A 192 -0.37 -19.66 -2.80
CA GLY A 192 0.22 -18.48 -3.43
C GLY A 192 -0.46 -17.17 -3.04
N LEU A 193 -0.27 -16.14 -3.86
CA LEU A 193 -0.80 -14.80 -3.62
C LEU A 193 -2.22 -14.65 -4.20
N ARG A 194 -3.10 -14.02 -3.45
CA ARG A 194 -4.43 -13.57 -3.89
C ARG A 194 -4.51 -12.06 -3.70
N TYR A 195 -5.19 -11.37 -4.62
CA TYR A 195 -5.30 -9.92 -4.56
C TYR A 195 -6.71 -9.44 -4.90
N GLY A 196 -7.02 -8.24 -4.42
CA GLY A 196 -8.18 -7.44 -4.76
C GLY A 196 -7.89 -5.97 -4.48
N VAL A 197 -8.93 -5.15 -4.54
CA VAL A 197 -8.90 -3.75 -4.08
C VAL A 197 -9.71 -3.60 -2.79
N ILE A 198 -9.74 -2.41 -2.21
CA ILE A 198 -10.57 -2.15 -1.03
C ILE A 198 -12.02 -2.64 -1.20
N GLU A 199 -12.62 -3.10 -0.12
CA GLU A 199 -13.99 -3.60 -0.03
C GLU A 199 -14.34 -4.80 -0.93
N THR A 200 -13.38 -5.36 -1.69
CA THR A 200 -13.61 -6.53 -2.57
C THR A 200 -14.03 -7.75 -1.74
N PRO A 201 -15.22 -8.32 -1.93
CA PRO A 201 -15.63 -9.54 -1.22
C PRO A 201 -14.70 -10.73 -1.50
N GLU A 202 -14.53 -11.62 -0.51
CA GLU A 202 -13.60 -12.78 -0.56
C GLU A 202 -13.68 -13.58 -1.87
N LYS A 203 -14.90 -13.85 -2.35
CA LYS A 203 -15.14 -14.63 -3.58
C LYS A 203 -14.63 -13.99 -4.88
N TYR A 204 -14.28 -12.70 -4.85
CA TYR A 204 -13.80 -11.94 -6.02
C TYR A 204 -12.30 -11.64 -5.96
N TYR A 205 -11.58 -12.15 -4.95
CA TYR A 205 -10.12 -12.12 -4.98
C TYR A 205 -9.59 -13.01 -6.12
N LEU A 206 -8.54 -12.54 -6.79
CA LEU A 206 -8.01 -13.15 -8.01
C LEU A 206 -6.60 -13.73 -7.80
N HIS A 207 -6.22 -14.61 -8.73
CA HIS A 207 -4.82 -15.00 -9.00
C HIS A 207 -4.28 -14.18 -10.14
N TRP A 208 -3.06 -13.68 -9.97
CA TRP A 208 -2.28 -13.34 -11.15
C TRP A 208 -1.83 -14.62 -11.83
N LYS A 209 -1.96 -14.65 -13.16
CA LYS A 209 -1.63 -15.82 -13.99
C LYS A 209 -0.75 -15.38 -15.13
N GLU A 210 0.52 -15.70 -15.00
CA GLU A 210 1.56 -15.40 -15.97
C GLU A 210 2.64 -16.48 -15.85
N GLU A 211 3.29 -16.83 -16.96
CA GLU A 211 4.37 -17.80 -16.95
C GLU A 211 5.56 -17.28 -16.11
N SER A 212 6.21 -18.17 -15.38
CA SER A 212 7.37 -17.80 -14.55
C SER A 212 8.23 -19.02 -14.27
N SER A 213 9.54 -18.80 -14.19
CA SER A 213 10.50 -19.79 -13.72
C SER A 213 10.47 -19.98 -12.20
N ILE A 214 9.85 -19.08 -11.44
CA ILE A 214 9.74 -19.17 -9.98
C ILE A 214 8.70 -20.23 -9.63
N THR A 215 9.15 -21.28 -8.94
CA THR A 215 8.31 -22.44 -8.60
C THR A 215 7.48 -22.23 -7.34
N THR A 216 7.93 -21.39 -6.41
CA THR A 216 7.20 -21.09 -5.17
C THR A 216 5.96 -20.25 -5.50
N PRO A 217 4.73 -20.71 -5.22
CA PRO A 217 3.51 -19.98 -5.58
C PRO A 217 3.43 -18.55 -5.03
N LEU A 218 3.89 -18.35 -3.79
CA LEU A 218 3.87 -17.03 -3.14
C LEU A 218 4.88 -16.07 -3.79
N GLU A 219 6.15 -16.47 -3.87
CA GLU A 219 7.21 -15.65 -4.47
C GLU A 219 6.92 -15.34 -5.94
N ARG A 220 6.36 -16.30 -6.69
CA ARG A 220 5.89 -16.05 -8.06
C ARG A 220 4.84 -14.95 -8.11
N GLY A 221 3.79 -15.04 -7.28
CA GLY A 221 2.75 -14.01 -7.23
C GLY A 221 3.29 -12.64 -6.83
N LEU A 222 4.18 -12.60 -5.84
CA LEU A 222 4.85 -11.38 -5.40
C LEU A 222 5.75 -10.79 -6.50
N SER A 223 6.53 -11.62 -7.20
CA SER A 223 7.36 -11.18 -8.32
C SER A 223 6.55 -10.61 -9.47
N GLN A 224 5.34 -11.13 -9.68
CA GLN A 224 4.51 -10.71 -10.79
C GLN A 224 3.76 -9.43 -10.45
N LEU A 225 3.13 -9.33 -9.27
CA LEU A 225 2.31 -8.17 -8.89
C LEU A 225 3.08 -7.04 -8.22
N CYS A 226 4.14 -7.36 -7.48
CA CYS A 226 4.88 -6.41 -6.66
C CYS A 226 6.24 -6.04 -7.25
N HIS A 227 6.55 -6.44 -8.49
CA HIS A 227 7.65 -5.80 -9.23
C HIS A 227 7.32 -4.31 -9.40
N LYS A 228 8.28 -3.42 -9.19
CA LYS A 228 8.09 -1.97 -9.13
C LYS A 228 7.28 -1.41 -10.30
N ASP A 229 7.71 -1.73 -11.52
CA ASP A 229 7.03 -1.33 -12.76
C ASP A 229 5.59 -1.83 -12.81
N ARG A 230 5.38 -3.14 -12.53
CA ARG A 230 4.04 -3.73 -12.60
C ARG A 230 3.13 -3.15 -11.54
N PHE A 231 3.64 -2.96 -10.32
CA PHE A 231 2.85 -2.46 -9.20
C PHE A 231 2.28 -1.08 -9.52
N LEU A 232 3.11 -0.17 -10.05
CA LEU A 232 2.65 1.15 -10.47
C LEU A 232 1.82 1.13 -11.76
N GLU A 233 2.15 0.27 -12.73
CA GLU A 233 1.35 0.10 -13.95
C GLU A 233 -0.08 -0.35 -13.61
N ILE A 234 -0.25 -1.35 -12.73
CA ILE A 234 -1.58 -1.81 -12.29
C ILE A 234 -2.36 -0.66 -11.68
N ILE A 235 -1.73 0.13 -10.80
CA ILE A 235 -2.36 1.27 -10.15
C ILE A 235 -2.75 2.34 -11.18
N HIS A 236 -1.87 2.66 -12.13
CA HIS A 236 -2.09 3.74 -13.08
C HIS A 236 -3.07 3.39 -14.22
N ASP A 237 -2.95 2.20 -14.78
CA ASP A 237 -3.61 1.80 -16.03
C ASP A 237 -4.78 0.83 -15.85
N TYR A 238 -4.82 0.08 -14.74
CA TYR A 238 -5.78 -1.02 -14.54
C TYR A 238 -6.72 -0.83 -13.36
N ILE A 239 -6.66 0.31 -12.65
CA ILE A 239 -7.65 0.70 -11.65
C ILE A 239 -8.58 1.76 -12.24
N VAL A 240 -9.89 1.55 -12.10
CA VAL A 240 -10.91 2.52 -12.51
C VAL A 240 -11.99 2.60 -11.43
N PHE A 241 -12.33 3.82 -11.04
CA PHE A 241 -13.51 4.10 -10.21
C PHE A 241 -14.71 4.35 -11.11
N SER A 242 -15.70 3.45 -11.08
CA SER A 242 -16.96 3.67 -11.78
C SER A 242 -17.79 4.75 -11.08
N LYS A 243 -18.60 5.45 -11.88
CA LYS A 243 -19.59 6.42 -11.38
C LYS A 243 -20.77 5.73 -10.74
#